data_AF-A0A966WM77-F1
#
_entry.id   AF-A0A966WM77-F1
#
_cell.length_a   1.000
_cell.length_b   1.000
_cell.length_c   1.000
_cell.angle_alpha   90.00
_cell.angle_beta   90.00
_cell.angle_gamma   90.00
#
_symmetry.space_group_name_H-M   'P 1'
#
loop_
_entity.id
_entity.type
_entity.pdbx_description
1 polymer ?
#
loop_
_entity_poly.entity_id
_entity_poly.type
_entity_poly.pdbx_seq_one_letter_code
_entity_poly.pdbx_strand_id
1 'polypeptide(L)'
;DADRQRAIILAEAEQKAQEVRGQGDAQATAIYADAFNRDREFYRMYRSLNAYRATFASPDNLLVIEPDSEFFRYFKQASPAPVD
;
A
#
# COMPACT_ATOMS: atom_id res chain seq x y z
N ASP A 1 -34.31 10.65 27.55
CA ASP A 1 -32.92 11.15 27.75
C ASP A 1 -31.84 10.14 27.41
N ALA A 2 -31.88 8.92 27.95
CA ALA A 2 -30.89 7.88 27.66
C ALA A 2 -30.65 7.60 26.16
N ASP A 3 -31.72 7.52 25.34
CA ASP A 3 -31.58 7.30 23.90
C ASP A 3 -30.91 8.47 23.17
N ARG A 4 -31.16 9.70 23.63
CA ARG A 4 -30.54 10.91 23.08
C ARG A 4 -29.06 10.95 23.41
N GLN A 5 -28.69 10.66 24.65
CA GLN A 5 -27.30 10.59 25.09
C GLN A 5 -26.54 9.49 24.37
N ARG A 6 -27.15 8.32 24.18
CA ARG A 6 -26.57 7.23 23.38
C ARG A 6 -26.30 7.68 21.94
N ALA A 7 -27.25 8.36 21.30
CA ALA A 7 -27.08 8.84 19.94
C ALA A 7 -25.93 9.86 19.83
N ILE A 8 -25.81 10.78 20.79
CA ILE A 8 -24.72 11.77 20.84
C ILE A 8 -23.37 11.07 21.00
N ILE A 9 -23.23 10.13 21.94
CA ILE A 9 -21.97 9.41 22.18
C ILE A 9 -21.54 8.62 20.94
N LEU A 10 -22.47 7.96 20.25
CA LEU A 10 -22.17 7.23 19.02
C LEU A 10 -21.73 8.17 17.90
N ALA A 11 -22.42 9.31 17.72
CA ALA A 11 -22.06 10.30 16.70
C ALA A 11 -20.68 10.91 16.97
N GLU A 12 -20.36 11.25 18.22
CA GLU A 12 -19.04 11.75 18.61
C GLU A 12 -17.93 10.72 18.39
N ALA A 13 -18.20 9.44 18.71
CA ALA A 13 -17.26 8.36 18.46
C ALA A 13 -17.01 8.14 16.96
N GLU A 14 -18.07 8.16 16.14
CA GLU A 14 -17.96 8.05 14.69
C GLU A 14 -17.19 9.22 14.09
N GLN A 15 -17.51 10.46 14.50
CA GLN A 15 -16.80 11.66 14.07
C GLN A 15 -15.31 11.54 14.36
N LYS A 16 -14.95 11.17 15.60
CA LYS A 16 -13.55 11.04 16.01
C LYS A 16 -12.83 9.92 15.25
N ALA A 17 -13.52 8.80 14.99
CA ALA A 17 -12.97 7.72 14.18
C ALA A 17 -12.72 8.14 12.73
N GLN A 18 -13.59 8.97 12.14
CA GLN A 18 -13.38 9.51 10.79
C GLN A 18 -12.25 10.54 10.76
N GLU A 19 -12.13 11.38 11.79
CA GLU A 19 -11.06 12.37 11.90
C GLU A 19 -9.68 11.69 11.98
N VAL A 20 -9.55 10.67 12.84
CA VAL A 20 -8.31 9.89 12.96
C VAL A 20 -7.98 9.15 11.66
N ARG A 21 -8.97 8.56 10.99
CA ARG A 21 -8.76 7.94 9.68
C ARG A 21 -8.30 8.94 8.63
N GLY A 22 -8.96 10.10 8.54
CA GLY A 22 -8.59 11.15 7.60
C GLY A 22 -7.18 11.69 7.83
N GLN A 23 -6.77 11.85 9.09
CA GLN A 23 -5.40 12.25 9.44
C GLN A 23 -4.38 11.19 9.01
N GLY A 24 -4.68 9.90 9.24
CA GLY A 24 -3.84 8.78 8.81
C GLY A 24 -3.69 8.72 7.29
N ASP A 25 -4.79 8.86 6.56
CA ASP A 25 -4.78 8.88 5.09
C ASP A 25 -3.97 10.07 4.56
N ALA A 26 -4.16 11.26 5.12
CA ALA A 26 -3.39 12.45 4.75
C ALA A 26 -1.88 12.28 5.00
N GLN A 27 -1.51 11.71 6.15
CA GLN A 27 -0.11 11.45 6.48
C GLN A 27 0.50 10.39 5.55
N ALA A 28 -0.24 9.32 5.26
CA ALA A 28 0.19 8.30 4.31
C ALA A 28 0.43 8.93 2.93
N THR A 29 -0.53 9.72 2.41
CA THR A 29 -0.39 10.41 1.13
C THR A 29 0.80 11.37 1.12
N ALA A 30 1.04 12.12 2.18
CA ALA A 30 2.19 13.01 2.29
C ALA A 30 3.52 12.24 2.26
N ILE A 31 3.65 11.15 3.03
CA ILE A 31 4.82 10.27 2.99
C ILE A 31 5.02 9.67 1.59
N TYR A 32 3.94 9.25 0.94
CA TYR A 32 3.97 8.76 -0.42
C TYR A 32 4.51 9.82 -1.39
N ALA A 33 4.01 11.05 -1.32
CA ALA A 33 4.45 12.16 -2.17
C ALA A 33 5.93 12.53 -1.93
N ASP A 34 6.35 12.60 -0.67
CA ASP A 34 7.73 12.90 -0.29
C ASP A 34 8.70 11.81 -0.77
N ALA A 35 8.33 10.53 -0.62
CA ALA A 35 9.13 9.41 -1.13
C ALA A 35 9.26 9.46 -2.66
N PHE A 36 8.18 9.76 -3.38
CA PHE A 36 8.20 9.96 -4.83
C PHE A 36 9.11 11.11 -5.27
N ASN A 37 9.20 12.18 -4.48
CA ASN A 37 10.05 13.32 -4.77
C ASN A 37 11.53 13.05 -4.46
N ARG A 38 11.82 12.23 -3.45
CA ARG A 38 13.20 11.90 -3.05
C ARG A 38 13.87 10.88 -3.96
N ASP A 39 13.18 9.80 -4.31
CA ASP A 39 13.70 8.79 -5.25
C ASP A 39 12.56 8.01 -5.92
N ARG A 40 12.32 8.35 -7.19
CA ARG A 40 11.28 7.70 -8.00
C ARG A 40 11.56 6.22 -8.26
N GLU A 41 12.82 5.80 -8.37
CA GLU A 41 13.17 4.42 -8.67
C GLU A 41 13.00 3.52 -7.44
N PHE A 42 13.42 4.00 -6.26
CA PHE A 42 13.17 3.29 -5.00
C PHE A 42 11.67 3.09 -4.76
N TYR A 43 10.85 4.11 -5.02
CA TYR A 43 9.41 4.00 -4.87
C TYR A 43 8.80 2.96 -5.81
N ARG A 44 9.17 2.99 -7.09
CA ARG A 44 8.70 2.00 -8.08
C ARG A 44 9.07 0.58 -7.64
N MET A 45 10.31 0.37 -7.19
CA MET A 45 10.77 -0.91 -6.63
C MET A 45 9.90 -1.34 -5.43
N TYR A 46 9.71 -0.48 -4.44
CA TYR A 46 8.94 -0.79 -3.24
C TYR A 46 7.48 -1.13 -3.54
N ARG A 47 6.85 -0.40 -4.48
CA ARG A 47 5.50 -0.71 -4.95
C ARG A 47 5.41 -2.05 -5.66
N SER A 48 6.37 -2.36 -6.52
CA SER A 48 6.43 -3.67 -7.18
C SER A 48 6.53 -4.80 -6.15
N LEU A 49 7.36 -4.65 -5.11
CA LEU A 49 7.48 -5.66 -4.04
C LEU A 49 6.17 -5.84 -3.25
N ASN A 50 5.47 -4.76 -2.93
CA ASN A 50 4.17 -4.85 -2.26
C ASN A 50 3.10 -5.51 -3.14
N ALA A 51 3.10 -5.23 -4.44
CA ALA A 51 2.21 -5.88 -5.39
C ALA A 51 2.48 -7.40 -5.43
N TYR A 52 3.76 -7.81 -5.49
CA TYR A 52 4.12 -9.23 -5.40
C TYR A 52 3.57 -9.87 -4.12
N ARG A 53 3.77 -9.23 -2.96
CA ARG A 53 3.30 -9.75 -1.69
C ARG A 53 1.78 -9.95 -1.67
N ALA A 54 1.02 -8.99 -2.21
CA ALA A 54 -0.43 -9.10 -2.28
C ALA A 54 -0.89 -10.20 -3.26
N THR A 55 -0.25 -10.29 -4.42
CA THR A 55 -0.56 -11.30 -5.44
C THR A 55 -0.22 -12.73 -4.97
N PHE A 56 0.86 -12.92 -4.23
CA PHE A 56 1.26 -14.24 -3.71
C PHE A 56 0.67 -14.58 -2.33
N ALA A 57 -0.12 -13.69 -1.73
CA ALA A 57 -0.75 -13.95 -0.43
C ALA A 57 -1.81 -15.06 -0.46
N SER A 58 -2.33 -15.40 -1.64
CA SER A 58 -3.29 -16.51 -1.81
C SER A 58 -2.69 -17.60 -2.71
N PRO A 59 -2.66 -18.87 -2.25
CA PRO A 59 -2.07 -19.98 -3.00
C PRO A 59 -2.82 -20.32 -4.30
N ASP A 60 -4.09 -19.91 -4.44
CA ASP A 60 -4.96 -20.28 -5.56
C ASP A 60 -4.94 -19.26 -6.72
N ASN A 61 -4.02 -18.29 -6.69
CA ASN A 61 -3.94 -17.27 -7.74
C ASN A 61 -3.28 -17.83 -9.02
N LEU A 62 -4.10 -18.21 -10.00
CA LEU A 62 -3.63 -18.46 -11.37
C LEU A 62 -3.16 -17.14 -11.99
N LEU A 63 -1.85 -16.99 -12.16
CA LEU A 63 -1.24 -15.78 -12.66
C LEU A 63 -0.80 -15.98 -14.12
N VAL A 64 -1.51 -15.36 -15.07
CA VAL A 64 -1.11 -15.34 -16.49
C VAL A 64 -0.30 -14.08 -16.73
N ILE A 65 0.98 -14.23 -17.04
CA ILE A 65 1.93 -13.12 -17.10
C ILE A 65 2.77 -13.28 -18.36
N GLU A 66 2.97 -12.18 -19.08
CA GLU A 66 3.87 -12.17 -20.23
C GLU A 66 5.32 -12.37 -19.76
N PRO A 67 6.13 -13.19 -20.48
CA PRO A 67 7.50 -13.51 -20.08
C PRO A 67 8.41 -12.30 -19.88
N ASP A 68 8.13 -11.19 -20.55
CA ASP A 68 8.84 -9.90 -20.52
C ASP A 68 8.12 -8.83 -19.69
N SER A 69 7.06 -9.18 -18.97
CA SER A 69 6.25 -8.24 -18.22
C SER A 69 7.07 -7.34 -17.29
N GLU A 70 6.79 -6.04 -17.41
CA GLU A 70 7.23 -4.96 -16.52
C GLU A 70 6.92 -5.24 -15.04
N PHE A 71 5.91 -6.08 -14.77
CA PHE A 71 5.56 -6.50 -13.43
C PHE A 71 6.77 -7.10 -12.72
N PHE A 72 7.59 -7.95 -13.37
CA PHE A 72 8.76 -8.60 -12.76
C PHE A 72 10.11 -7.93 -13.04
N ARG A 73 10.12 -6.69 -13.54
CA ARG A 73 11.37 -5.98 -13.88
C ARG A 73 12.42 -6.07 -12.76
N TYR A 74 12.01 -5.82 -11.51
CA TYR A 74 12.91 -5.86 -10.35
C TYR A 74 13.31 -7.28 -9.93
N PHE A 75 12.46 -8.28 -10.15
CA PHE A 75 12.79 -9.67 -9.88
C PHE A 75 13.87 -10.20 -10.84
N LYS A 76 13.81 -9.79 -12.11
CA LYS A 76 14.80 -10.15 -13.14
C LYS A 76 16.13 -9.42 -12.99
N GLN A 77 16.11 -8.16 -12.52
CA GLN A 77 17.32 -7.38 -12.26
C GLN A 77 18.07 -7.81 -11.00
N ALA A 78 17.39 -8.47 -10.05
CA ALA A 78 18.01 -9.01 -8.85
C ALA A 78 18.83 -10.30 -9.08
N SER A 79 18.83 -10.85 -10.32
CA SER A 79 19.77 -11.92 -10.66
C SER A 79 21.20 -11.40 -10.50
N PRO A 80 21.98 -11.96 -9.56
CA PRO A 80 23.37 -11.54 -9.41
C PRO A 80 24.08 -11.75 -10.75
N ALA A 81 24.88 -10.75 -11.15
CA ALA A 81 25.79 -10.94 -12.28
C ALA A 81 26.60 -12.22 -12.02
N PRO A 82 26.83 -13.06 -13.05
CA PRO A 82 27.73 -14.19 -12.91
C PRO A 82 29.02 -13.69 -12.29
N VAL A 83 29.37 -14.23 -11.13
CA VAL A 83 30.69 -13.99 -10.54
C VAL A 83 31.59 -14.94 -11.31
N ASP A 84 32.34 -14.40 -12.28
CA ASP A 84 33.38 -15.14 -12.99
C ASP A 84 34.43 -15.70 -12.02
#